data_AF-A0A521PSU5-F1
#
_entry.id   AF-A0A521PSU5-F1
#
_cell.length_a   1.000
_cell.length_b   1.000
_cell.length_c   1.000
_cell.angle_alpha   90.00
_cell.angle_beta   90.00
_cell.angle_gamma   90.00
#
_symmetry.space_group_name_H-M   'P 1'
#
loop_
_entity.id
_entity.type
_entity.pdbx_description
1 polymer ?
#
loop_
_entity_poly.entity_id
_entity_poly.type
_entity_poly.pdbx_seq_one_letter_code
_entity_poly.pdbx_strand_id
1 'polypeptide(L)'
;MTETPQPRMRAMLDARSVDLIHNDLAAAAFFFTSRIKERLAKDDRDGLFHEVIAALTMTAFTLEAYLNFVGAQVNPDWAERDDVETKLKTLRKALGVQTDYNKPPYATARQIIGARNRLAHGKPQVSVKRTEVEGTDAQLEAMARDLAVAWDQEVTAEFVLQAYDDVEAIWRELLAAAGIDVIDTLSGASGTLEILGRAKAH
;
A
#
# COMPACT_ATOMS: atom_id res chain seq x y z
N MET A 1 13.47 -36.00 -30.26
CA MET A 1 14.61 -35.08 -30.38
C MET A 1 15.27 -35.01 -29.03
N THR A 2 16.44 -35.62 -28.86
CA THR A 2 17.19 -35.64 -27.60
C THR A 2 18.08 -34.39 -27.56
N GLU A 3 17.83 -33.49 -26.61
CA GLU A 3 18.68 -32.32 -26.38
C GLU A 3 20.11 -32.77 -26.08
N THR A 4 21.07 -32.24 -26.83
CA THR A 4 22.49 -32.49 -26.61
C THR A 4 22.92 -31.76 -25.33
N PRO A 5 23.65 -32.40 -24.40
CA PRO A 5 24.05 -31.77 -23.15
C PRO A 5 24.90 -30.53 -23.40
N GLN A 6 24.51 -29.39 -22.83
CA GLN A 6 25.29 -28.16 -22.93
C GLN A 6 26.53 -28.21 -22.02
N PRO A 7 27.68 -27.65 -22.47
CA PRO A 7 28.91 -27.62 -21.68
C PRO A 7 28.73 -26.78 -20.41
N ARG A 8 29.28 -27.27 -19.29
CA ARG A 8 29.26 -26.52 -18.01
C ARG A 8 30.18 -25.30 -18.13
N MET A 9 29.68 -24.14 -17.72
CA MET A 9 30.42 -22.88 -17.77
C MET A 9 30.64 -22.33 -16.37
N ARG A 10 31.79 -21.69 -16.18
CA ARG A 10 32.08 -20.90 -14.98
C ARG A 10 32.00 -19.44 -15.39
N ALA A 11 31.18 -18.67 -14.70
CA ALA A 11 31.00 -17.25 -14.94
C ALA A 11 30.94 -16.49 -13.62
N MET A 12 31.33 -15.22 -13.67
CA MET A 12 31.03 -14.23 -12.64
C MET A 12 29.78 -13.47 -13.08
N LEU A 13 28.79 -13.38 -12.21
CA LEU A 13 27.62 -12.55 -12.41
C LEU A 13 27.68 -11.40 -11.41
N ASP A 14 27.92 -10.20 -11.92
CA ASP A 14 27.81 -8.97 -11.14
C ASP A 14 26.45 -8.36 -11.45
N ALA A 15 25.48 -8.58 -10.56
CA ALA A 15 24.14 -8.02 -10.68
C ALA A 15 23.89 -7.01 -9.56
N ARG A 16 23.34 -5.85 -9.93
CA ARG A 16 22.81 -4.84 -9.00
C ARG A 16 21.32 -4.70 -9.26
N SER A 17 20.52 -5.08 -8.27
CA SER A 17 19.09 -4.78 -8.20
C SER A 17 18.84 -3.71 -7.15
N VAL A 18 18.04 -2.71 -7.49
CA VAL A 18 17.46 -1.76 -6.55
C VAL A 18 15.99 -2.12 -6.44
N ASP A 19 15.62 -2.68 -5.29
CA ASP A 19 14.24 -2.99 -4.96
C ASP A 19 13.66 -1.86 -4.11
N LEU A 20 12.70 -1.15 -4.69
CA LEU A 20 11.98 -0.06 -4.06
C LEU A 20 10.55 -0.53 -3.77
N ILE A 21 10.38 -1.20 -2.62
CA ILE A 21 9.13 -1.86 -2.21
C ILE A 21 7.89 -0.97 -2.25
N HIS A 22 8.06 0.36 -2.17
CA HIS A 22 6.94 1.30 -2.32
C HIS A 22 6.27 1.19 -3.69
N ASN A 23 6.99 0.79 -4.76
CA ASN A 23 6.43 0.55 -6.08
C ASN A 23 5.48 -0.64 -6.10
N ASP A 24 5.85 -1.75 -5.46
CA ASP A 24 4.99 -2.94 -5.39
C ASP A 24 3.74 -2.68 -4.55
N LEU A 25 3.89 -1.95 -3.44
CA LEU A 25 2.77 -1.55 -2.59
C LEU A 25 1.82 -0.60 -3.33
N ALA A 26 2.35 0.40 -4.03
CA ALA A 26 1.57 1.33 -4.82
C ALA A 26 0.84 0.63 -5.98
N ALA A 27 1.50 -0.31 -6.65
CA ALA A 27 0.90 -1.14 -7.69
C ALA A 27 -0.23 -2.03 -7.15
N ALA A 28 -0.04 -2.63 -5.97
CA ALA A 28 -1.09 -3.40 -5.30
C ALA A 28 -2.28 -2.53 -4.90
N ALA A 29 -2.03 -1.34 -4.35
CA ALA A 29 -3.08 -0.37 -4.03
C ALA A 29 -3.87 0.03 -5.29
N PHE A 30 -3.17 0.35 -6.38
CA PHE A 30 -3.78 0.66 -7.67
C PHE A 30 -4.62 -0.50 -8.23
N PHE A 31 -4.13 -1.73 -8.12
CA PHE A 31 -4.85 -2.91 -8.57
C PHE A 31 -6.20 -3.06 -7.84
N PHE A 32 -6.20 -3.00 -6.50
CA PHE A 32 -7.44 -3.15 -5.75
C PHE A 32 -8.40 -1.97 -5.96
N THR A 33 -7.93 -0.73 -6.04
CA THR A 33 -8.80 0.42 -6.34
C THR A 33 -9.40 0.33 -7.74
N SER A 34 -8.65 -0.17 -8.72
CA SER A 34 -9.16 -0.42 -10.08
C SER A 34 -10.25 -1.49 -10.09
N ARG A 35 -10.06 -2.58 -9.34
CA ARG A 35 -11.09 -3.63 -9.19
C ARG A 35 -12.35 -3.10 -8.52
N ILE A 36 -12.21 -2.32 -7.44
CA ILE A 36 -13.34 -1.67 -6.77
C ILE A 36 -14.12 -0.82 -7.78
N LYS A 37 -13.44 0.06 -8.54
CA LYS A 37 -14.09 0.90 -9.57
C LYS A 37 -14.84 0.06 -10.60
N GLU A 38 -14.24 -1.02 -11.09
CA GLU A 38 -14.86 -1.93 -12.06
C GLU A 38 -16.13 -2.59 -11.51
N ARG A 39 -16.09 -3.08 -10.27
CA ARG A 39 -17.22 -3.77 -9.63
C ARG A 39 -18.35 -2.81 -9.28
N LEU A 40 -18.01 -1.62 -8.78
CA LEU A 40 -18.99 -0.53 -8.60
C LEU A 40 -19.72 -0.20 -9.90
N ALA A 41 -19.01 -0.13 -11.02
CA ALA A 41 -19.59 0.15 -12.33
C ALA A 41 -20.51 -0.98 -12.84
N LYS A 42 -20.31 -2.22 -12.38
CA LYS A 42 -21.14 -3.40 -12.68
C LYS A 42 -22.25 -3.64 -11.66
N ASP A 43 -22.36 -2.77 -10.65
CA ASP A 43 -23.19 -2.96 -9.46
C ASP A 43 -22.97 -4.31 -8.74
N ASP A 44 -21.75 -4.83 -8.83
CA ASP A 44 -21.34 -6.06 -8.16
C ASP A 44 -20.84 -5.73 -6.74
N ARG A 45 -21.70 -5.99 -5.75
CA ARG A 45 -21.47 -5.65 -4.33
C ARG A 45 -21.02 -6.83 -3.48
N ASP A 46 -21.13 -8.05 -3.99
CA ASP A 46 -20.92 -9.26 -3.18
C ASP A 46 -19.45 -9.40 -2.76
N GLY A 47 -19.14 -9.38 -1.47
CA GLY A 47 -17.75 -9.42 -0.99
C GLY A 47 -16.89 -8.21 -1.41
N LEU A 48 -17.47 -7.13 -1.95
CA LEU A 48 -16.75 -5.91 -2.33
C LEU A 48 -15.95 -5.33 -1.16
N PHE A 49 -16.49 -5.45 0.06
CA PHE A 49 -15.84 -4.97 1.27
C PHE A 49 -14.46 -5.60 1.50
N HIS A 50 -14.23 -6.86 1.10
CA HIS A 50 -12.91 -7.49 1.21
C HIS A 50 -11.86 -6.82 0.33
N GLU A 51 -12.25 -6.34 -0.85
CA GLU A 51 -11.36 -5.58 -1.72
C GLU A 51 -11.15 -4.16 -1.19
N VAL A 52 -12.17 -3.55 -0.58
CA VAL A 52 -12.07 -2.23 0.08
C VAL A 52 -11.04 -2.28 1.21
N ILE A 53 -11.10 -3.27 2.11
CA ILE A 53 -10.11 -3.39 3.21
C ILE A 53 -8.71 -3.70 2.68
N ALA A 54 -8.58 -4.47 1.59
CA ALA A 54 -7.30 -4.75 0.95
C ALA A 54 -6.69 -3.48 0.34
N ALA A 55 -7.48 -2.71 -0.42
CA ALA A 55 -7.08 -1.43 -0.99
C ALA A 55 -6.68 -0.42 0.10
N LEU A 56 -7.46 -0.30 1.18
CA LEU A 56 -7.14 0.55 2.33
C LEU A 56 -5.78 0.18 2.93
N THR A 57 -5.55 -1.11 3.17
CA THR A 57 -4.34 -1.61 3.79
C THR A 57 -3.11 -1.35 2.91
N MET A 58 -3.20 -1.67 1.60
CA MET A 58 -2.11 -1.42 0.66
C MET A 58 -1.82 0.08 0.50
N THR A 59 -2.85 0.92 0.47
CA THR A 59 -2.70 2.39 0.40
C THR A 59 -2.00 2.92 1.66
N ALA A 60 -2.34 2.42 2.84
CA ALA A 60 -1.68 2.82 4.09
C ALA A 60 -0.20 2.40 4.15
N PHE A 61 0.11 1.18 3.70
CA PHE A 61 1.51 0.72 3.59
C PHE A 61 2.29 1.49 2.52
N THR A 62 1.65 1.85 1.41
CA THR A 62 2.24 2.70 0.38
C THR A 62 2.64 4.05 0.95
N LEU A 63 1.75 4.72 1.69
CA LEU A 63 2.07 5.98 2.38
C LEU A 63 3.31 5.83 3.27
N GLU A 64 3.35 4.81 4.13
CA GLU A 64 4.50 4.61 5.01
C GLU A 64 5.80 4.32 4.24
N ALA A 65 5.73 3.54 3.17
CA ALA A 65 6.88 3.22 2.33
C ALA A 65 7.39 4.46 1.57
N TYR A 66 6.51 5.33 1.10
CA TYR A 66 6.86 6.64 0.55
C TYR A 66 7.58 7.50 1.58
N LEU A 67 7.06 7.61 2.81
CA LEU A 67 7.70 8.37 3.87
C LEU A 67 9.09 7.82 4.21
N ASN A 68 9.24 6.50 4.25
CA ASN A 68 10.53 5.86 4.48
C ASN A 68 11.50 6.12 3.34
N PHE A 69 11.05 6.06 2.09
CA PHE A 69 11.89 6.33 0.93
C PHE A 69 12.41 7.77 0.95
N VAL A 70 11.52 8.77 0.99
CA VAL A 70 11.92 10.18 0.99
C VAL A 70 12.74 10.50 2.24
N GLY A 71 12.31 10.00 3.40
CA GLY A 71 13.01 10.18 4.67
C GLY A 71 14.46 9.72 4.62
N ALA A 72 14.71 8.53 4.08
CA ALA A 72 16.07 8.01 3.91
C ALA A 72 16.93 8.82 2.91
N GLN A 73 16.32 9.49 1.94
CA GLN A 73 17.05 10.36 0.99
C GLN A 73 17.44 11.71 1.61
N VAL A 74 16.61 12.27 2.49
CA VAL A 74 16.79 13.65 2.99
C VAL A 74 17.30 13.72 4.43
N ASN A 75 17.28 12.60 5.16
CA ASN A 75 17.78 12.51 6.52
C ASN A 75 18.62 11.22 6.71
N PRO A 76 19.95 11.33 6.85
CA PRO A 76 20.82 10.18 7.11
C PRO A 76 20.48 9.40 8.39
N ASP A 77 19.91 10.07 9.39
CA ASP A 77 19.50 9.48 10.67
C ASP A 77 17.99 9.17 10.69
N TRP A 78 17.44 8.74 9.55
CA TRP A 78 16.01 8.48 9.42
C TRP A 78 15.53 7.36 10.36
N ALA A 79 14.64 7.71 11.28
CA ALA A 79 14.03 6.76 12.22
C ALA A 79 12.90 5.96 11.54
N GLU A 80 13.25 4.96 10.74
CA GLU A 80 12.30 4.12 10.00
C GLU A 80 11.30 3.35 10.89
N ARG A 81 11.53 3.27 12.21
CA ARG A 81 10.67 2.56 13.18
C ARG A 81 9.67 3.46 13.88
N ASP A 82 9.72 4.77 13.66
CA ASP A 82 8.73 5.68 14.18
C ASP A 82 7.34 5.36 13.59
N ASP A 83 6.29 5.73 14.32
CA ASP A 83 4.93 5.61 13.79
C ASP A 83 4.74 6.53 12.57
N VAL A 84 3.77 6.19 11.71
CA VAL A 84 3.55 6.87 10.42
C VAL A 84 3.23 8.35 10.59
N GLU A 85 2.52 8.73 11.65
CA GLU A 85 2.17 10.14 11.91
C GLU A 85 3.42 10.93 12.31
N THR A 86 4.27 10.36 13.16
CA THR A 86 5.57 10.93 13.53
C THR A 86 6.49 11.06 12.32
N LYS A 87 6.60 10.03 11.47
CA LYS A 87 7.37 10.09 10.21
C LYS A 87 6.90 11.24 9.32
N LEU A 88 5.60 11.32 9.06
CA LEU A 88 5.01 12.37 8.21
C LEU A 88 5.29 13.76 8.78
N LYS A 89 5.15 13.92 10.11
CA LYS A 89 5.40 15.19 10.80
C LYS A 89 6.88 15.59 10.77
N THR A 90 7.80 14.64 10.93
CA THR A 90 9.23 14.87 10.87
C THR A 90 9.65 15.26 9.46
N LEU A 91 9.17 14.52 8.45
CA LEU A 91 9.52 14.75 7.06
C LEU A 91 9.03 16.11 6.55
N ARG A 92 7.76 16.45 6.79
CA ARG A 92 7.22 17.76 6.38
C ARG A 92 7.99 18.92 7.01
N LYS A 93 8.45 18.76 8.26
CA LYS A 93 9.22 19.78 8.97
C LYS A 93 10.60 19.94 8.32
N ALA A 94 11.24 18.84 7.94
CA ALA A 94 12.51 18.85 7.25
C ALA A 94 12.40 19.50 5.85
N LEU A 95 11.31 19.23 5.14
CA LEU A 95 11.07 19.70 3.77
C LEU A 95 10.36 21.07 3.68
N GLY A 96 9.93 21.65 4.80
CA GLY A 96 9.19 22.93 4.80
C GLY A 96 7.77 22.86 4.21
N VAL A 97 7.19 21.66 4.12
CA VAL A 97 5.83 21.45 3.58
C VAL A 97 4.77 21.84 4.61
N GLN A 98 3.84 22.71 4.22
CA GLN A 98 2.71 23.09 5.07
C GLN A 98 1.54 22.12 4.90
N THR A 99 0.92 21.72 6.00
CA THR A 99 -0.15 20.71 5.99
C THR A 99 -1.37 21.17 6.77
N ASP A 100 -2.56 21.06 6.16
CA ASP A 100 -3.84 21.25 6.84
C ASP A 100 -4.48 19.89 7.14
N TYR A 101 -4.38 19.43 8.38
CA TYR A 101 -4.95 18.14 8.81
C TYR A 101 -6.48 18.13 8.87
N ASN A 102 -7.14 19.23 8.53
CA ASN A 102 -8.59 19.31 8.41
C ASN A 102 -9.08 19.19 6.97
N LYS A 103 -8.16 19.05 5.99
CA LYS A 103 -8.50 18.95 4.58
C LYS A 103 -7.68 17.85 3.88
N PRO A 104 -8.20 17.28 2.78
CA PRO A 104 -7.40 16.46 1.89
C PRO A 104 -6.13 17.21 1.40
N PRO A 105 -5.01 16.51 1.19
CA PRO A 105 -4.86 15.06 1.36
C PRO A 105 -4.55 14.62 2.82
N TYR A 106 -4.16 15.55 3.70
CA TYR A 106 -3.62 15.24 5.03
C TYR A 106 -4.67 14.78 6.05
N ALA A 107 -5.92 15.24 5.95
CA ALA A 107 -7.02 14.70 6.74
C ALA A 107 -7.25 13.22 6.41
N THR A 108 -7.22 12.87 5.13
CA THR A 108 -7.40 11.50 4.64
C THR A 108 -6.25 10.59 5.05
N ALA A 109 -5.01 11.08 4.96
CA ALA A 109 -3.84 10.35 5.45
C ALA A 109 -3.95 10.03 6.96
N ARG A 110 -4.47 10.95 7.77
CA ARG A 110 -4.71 10.69 9.20
C ARG A 110 -5.77 9.60 9.41
N GLN A 111 -6.85 9.63 8.64
CA GLN A 111 -7.91 8.62 8.71
C GLN A 111 -7.41 7.24 8.30
N ILE A 112 -6.61 7.14 7.22
CA ILE A 112 -6.09 5.84 6.76
C ILE A 112 -5.08 5.24 7.73
N ILE A 113 -4.22 6.06 8.36
CA ILE A 113 -3.30 5.62 9.42
C ILE A 113 -4.12 5.06 10.60
N GLY A 114 -5.18 5.75 11.00
CA GLY A 114 -6.08 5.29 12.06
C GLY A 114 -6.74 3.95 11.74
N ALA A 115 -7.28 3.81 10.53
CA ALA A 115 -7.90 2.57 10.06
C ALA A 115 -6.89 1.41 10.00
N ARG A 116 -5.69 1.63 9.43
CA ARG A 116 -4.61 0.64 9.40
C ARG A 116 -4.22 0.19 10.81
N ASN A 117 -4.10 1.11 11.75
CA ASN A 117 -3.75 0.77 13.13
C ASN A 117 -4.82 -0.09 13.80
N ARG A 118 -6.12 0.17 13.53
CA ARG A 118 -7.21 -0.69 14.03
C ARG A 118 -7.11 -2.10 13.46
N LEU A 119 -6.88 -2.24 12.16
CA LEU A 119 -6.71 -3.54 11.50
C LEU A 119 -5.49 -4.30 12.05
N ALA A 120 -4.34 -3.62 12.18
CA ALA A 120 -3.10 -4.23 12.64
C ALA A 120 -3.14 -4.66 14.12
N HIS A 121 -3.84 -3.90 14.98
CA HIS A 121 -3.92 -4.21 16.40
C HIS A 121 -5.09 -5.11 16.79
N GLY A 122 -6.08 -5.31 15.92
CA GLY A 122 -7.08 -6.39 15.97
C GLY A 122 -7.79 -6.62 17.31
N LYS A 123 -7.84 -5.61 18.19
CA LYS A 123 -8.42 -5.78 19.54
C LYS A 123 -9.92 -6.03 19.40
N PRO A 124 -10.49 -7.03 20.09
CA PRO A 124 -11.93 -7.27 20.05
C PRO A 124 -12.70 -6.00 20.42
N GLN A 125 -13.61 -5.58 19.53
CA GLN A 125 -14.56 -4.51 19.81
C GLN A 125 -15.90 -5.14 20.16
N VAL A 126 -16.39 -4.89 21.38
CA VAL A 126 -17.70 -5.35 21.82
C VAL A 126 -18.65 -4.17 21.74
N SER A 127 -19.53 -4.17 20.74
CA SER A 127 -20.66 -3.24 20.64
C SER A 127 -21.96 -3.97 20.96
N VAL A 128 -22.72 -3.46 21.92
CA VAL A 128 -24.05 -4.00 22.24
C VAL A 128 -25.10 -3.13 21.54
N LYS A 129 -25.76 -3.67 20.53
CA LYS A 129 -26.91 -3.04 19.87
C LYS A 129 -28.15 -3.90 20.13
N ARG A 130 -29.17 -3.30 20.74
CA ARG A 130 -30.49 -3.94 20.90
C ARG A 130 -31.44 -3.30 19.91
N THR A 131 -31.94 -4.08 18.97
CA THR A 131 -32.88 -3.63 17.95
C THR A 131 -33.98 -4.67 17.82
N GLU A 132 -35.22 -4.21 17.80
CA GLU A 132 -36.37 -5.06 17.49
C GLU A 132 -36.42 -5.21 15.97
N VAL A 133 -36.42 -6.45 15.49
CA VAL A 133 -36.40 -6.81 14.07
C VAL A 133 -37.43 -7.89 13.82
N GLU A 134 -38.04 -7.88 12.63
CA GLU A 134 -39.02 -8.87 12.20
C GLU A 134 -38.58 -9.46 10.85
N GLY A 135 -38.65 -10.78 10.70
CA GLY A 135 -38.22 -11.48 9.50
C GLY A 135 -38.27 -13.00 9.66
N THR A 136 -38.09 -13.72 8.55
CA THR A 136 -37.89 -15.18 8.54
C THR A 136 -36.51 -15.57 9.08
N ASP A 137 -36.31 -16.84 9.46
CA ASP A 137 -35.02 -17.35 9.95
C ASP A 137 -33.85 -16.99 9.02
N ALA A 138 -34.01 -17.17 7.70
CA ALA A 138 -32.98 -16.83 6.72
C ALA A 138 -32.69 -15.32 6.66
N GLN A 139 -33.71 -14.48 6.81
CA GLN A 139 -33.55 -13.02 6.84
C GLN A 139 -32.86 -12.57 8.13
N LEU A 140 -33.25 -13.11 9.28
CA LEU A 140 -32.65 -12.80 10.57
C LEU A 140 -31.18 -13.25 10.64
N GLU A 141 -30.86 -14.43 10.09
CA GLU A 141 -29.47 -14.88 9.96
C GLU A 141 -28.62 -13.97 9.07
N ALA A 142 -29.16 -13.51 7.93
CA ALA A 142 -28.47 -12.55 7.07
C ALA A 142 -28.23 -11.22 7.80
N MET A 143 -29.26 -10.70 8.49
CA MET A 143 -29.15 -9.48 9.29
C MET A 143 -28.12 -9.61 10.43
N ALA A 144 -28.03 -10.78 11.07
CA ALA A 144 -27.04 -11.04 12.11
C ALA A 144 -25.61 -11.07 11.59
N ARG A 145 -25.39 -11.54 10.35
CA ARG A 145 -24.09 -11.50 9.65
C ARG A 145 -23.72 -10.08 9.22
N ASP A 146 -24.71 -9.25 8.90
CA ASP A 146 -24.57 -7.84 8.50
C ASP A 146 -24.55 -6.85 9.68
N LEU A 147 -24.40 -7.33 10.92
CA LEU A 147 -24.18 -6.45 12.08
C LEU A 147 -22.78 -5.81 12.01
N ALA A 148 -22.65 -4.82 11.15
CA ALA A 148 -21.47 -3.99 10.96
C ALA A 148 -21.10 -3.32 12.29
N VAL A 149 -19.84 -3.44 12.67
CA VAL A 149 -19.29 -2.73 13.83
C VAL A 149 -18.96 -1.30 13.38
N ALA A 150 -18.93 -0.32 14.29
CA ALA A 150 -18.78 1.10 13.94
C ALA A 150 -17.63 1.43 12.97
N TRP A 151 -16.54 0.65 12.98
CA TRP A 151 -15.41 0.84 12.08
C TRP A 151 -15.71 0.46 10.61
N ASP A 152 -16.61 -0.49 10.35
CA ASP A 152 -17.05 -0.87 9.00
C ASP A 152 -17.75 0.30 8.30
N GLN A 153 -18.43 1.17 9.07
CA GLN A 153 -19.13 2.34 8.51
C GLN A 153 -18.20 3.48 8.10
N GLU A 154 -16.97 3.52 8.64
CA GLU A 154 -15.96 4.53 8.27
C GLU A 154 -15.17 4.13 7.01
N VAL A 155 -15.19 2.85 6.63
CA VAL A 155 -14.38 2.29 5.54
C VAL A 155 -15.28 1.96 4.35
N THR A 156 -15.52 2.96 3.49
CA THR A 156 -16.30 2.79 2.26
C THR A 156 -15.41 2.72 1.02
N ALA A 157 -15.99 2.25 -0.09
CA ALA A 157 -15.29 2.25 -1.37
C ALA A 157 -14.89 3.67 -1.79
N GLU A 158 -15.79 4.64 -1.66
CA GLU A 158 -15.54 6.05 -1.99
C GLU A 158 -14.38 6.61 -1.16
N PHE A 159 -14.37 6.34 0.15
CA PHE A 159 -13.30 6.76 1.03
C PHE A 159 -11.95 6.18 0.59
N VAL A 160 -11.88 4.89 0.30
CA VAL A 160 -10.61 4.25 -0.09
C VAL A 160 -10.11 4.72 -1.45
N LEU A 161 -11.01 4.98 -2.40
CA LEU A 161 -10.64 5.56 -3.69
C LEU A 161 -10.06 6.98 -3.52
N GLN A 162 -10.70 7.82 -2.70
CA GLN A 162 -10.17 9.15 -2.38
C GLN A 162 -8.83 9.06 -1.64
N ALA A 163 -8.69 8.11 -0.70
CA ALA A 163 -7.47 7.93 0.06
C ALA A 163 -6.28 7.52 -0.81
N TYR A 164 -6.51 6.72 -1.85
CA TYR A 164 -5.48 6.41 -2.83
C TYR A 164 -5.00 7.67 -3.57
N ASP A 165 -5.93 8.46 -4.10
CA ASP A 165 -5.60 9.69 -4.83
C ASP A 165 -4.88 10.71 -3.92
N ASP A 166 -5.30 10.82 -2.65
CA ASP A 166 -4.68 11.70 -1.66
C ASP A 166 -3.26 11.24 -1.26
N VAL A 167 -3.01 9.94 -1.14
CA VAL A 167 -1.66 9.41 -0.89
C VAL A 167 -0.74 9.67 -2.08
N GLU A 168 -1.23 9.54 -3.31
CA GLU A 168 -0.47 9.90 -4.52
C GLU A 168 -0.20 11.40 -4.60
N ALA A 169 -1.11 12.25 -4.12
CA ALA A 169 -0.88 13.69 -4.03
C ALA A 169 0.23 14.03 -3.02
N ILE A 170 0.20 13.39 -1.84
CA ILE A 170 1.26 13.54 -0.81
C ILE A 170 2.61 13.09 -1.37
N TRP A 171 2.65 11.97 -2.08
CA TRP A 171 3.88 11.47 -2.71
C TRP A 171 4.51 12.50 -3.64
N ARG A 172 3.72 13.05 -4.56
CA ARG A 172 4.19 14.07 -5.52
C ARG A 172 4.66 15.34 -4.84
N GLU A 173 3.95 15.78 -3.79
CA GLU A 173 4.34 16.96 -3.00
C GLU A 173 5.68 16.73 -2.30
N LEU A 174 5.87 15.56 -1.68
CA LEU A 174 7.11 15.22 -0.97
C LEU A 174 8.30 15.09 -1.93
N LEU A 175 8.12 14.45 -3.09
CA LEU A 175 9.16 14.36 -4.12
C LEU A 175 9.58 15.75 -4.61
N ALA A 176 8.60 16.61 -4.93
CA ALA A 176 8.86 17.96 -5.39
C ALA A 176 9.60 18.79 -4.32
N ALA A 177 9.20 18.69 -3.05
CA ALA A 177 9.85 19.39 -1.95
C ALA A 177 11.26 18.85 -1.65
N ALA A 178 11.50 17.56 -1.88
CA ALA A 178 12.81 16.93 -1.72
C ALA A 178 13.73 17.11 -2.95
N GLY A 179 13.20 17.59 -4.08
CA GLY A 179 13.95 17.70 -5.33
C GLY A 179 14.31 16.35 -5.96
N ILE A 180 13.49 15.32 -5.73
CA ILE A 180 13.68 13.96 -6.25
C ILE A 180 12.86 13.80 -7.54
N ASP A 181 13.47 13.31 -8.61
CA ASP A 181 12.75 12.99 -9.85
C ASP A 181 12.04 11.63 -9.70
N VAL A 182 10.83 11.52 -10.26
CA VAL A 182 10.04 10.27 -10.25
C VAL A 182 10.79 9.12 -10.93
N ILE A 183 11.68 9.41 -11.89
CA ILE A 183 12.48 8.36 -12.53
C ILE A 183 13.43 7.67 -11.55
N ASP A 184 13.90 8.41 -10.53
CA ASP A 184 14.81 7.91 -9.49
C ASP A 184 14.09 7.04 -8.45
N THR A 185 12.75 6.99 -8.51
CA THR A 185 11.92 6.18 -7.62
C THR A 185 11.53 4.85 -8.25
N LEU A 186 11.96 4.55 -9.48
CA LEU A 186 11.64 3.29 -10.15
C LEU A 186 12.58 2.15 -9.72
N SER A 187 12.01 0.99 -9.41
CA SER A 187 12.78 -0.24 -9.21
C SER A 187 13.52 -0.61 -10.50
N GLY A 188 14.75 -1.11 -10.39
CA GLY A 188 15.58 -1.43 -11.55
C GLY A 188 16.64 -2.47 -11.27
N ALA A 189 17.02 -3.24 -12.30
CA ALA A 189 18.09 -4.21 -12.25
C ALA A 189 19.08 -3.99 -13.40
N SER A 190 20.37 -4.08 -13.07
CA SER A 190 21.46 -4.07 -14.04
C SER A 190 22.40 -5.24 -13.74
N GLY A 191 23.03 -5.80 -14.75
CA GLY A 191 23.96 -6.90 -14.52
C GLY A 191 24.96 -7.09 -15.65
N THR A 192 26.13 -7.56 -15.27
CA THR A 192 27.21 -7.96 -16.19
C THR A 192 27.52 -9.43 -15.95
N LEU A 193 27.64 -10.19 -17.04
CA LEU A 193 28.04 -11.59 -17.00
C LEU A 193 29.42 -11.74 -17.63
N GLU A 194 30.41 -12.15 -16.84
CA GLU A 194 31.76 -12.45 -17.31
C GLU A 194 31.98 -13.96 -17.35
N ILE A 195 32.27 -14.53 -18.52
CA ILE A 195 32.56 -15.96 -18.65
C ILE A 195 34.04 -16.20 -18.30
N LEU A 196 34.27 -16.88 -17.18
CA LEU A 196 35.61 -17.22 -16.68
C LEU A 196 36.17 -18.51 -17.30
N GLY A 197 35.32 -19.33 -17.94
CA GLY A 197 35.75 -20.52 -18.68
C GLY A 197 34.60 -21.45 -19.08
N ARG A 198 34.84 -22.31 -20.08
CA ARG A 198 33.91 -23.36 -20.54
C ARG A 198 34.56 -24.74 -20.42
N ALA A 199 33.91 -25.68 -19.76
CA ALA A 199 34.31 -27.09 -19.79
C ALA A 199 33.94 -27.70 -21.16
N LYS A 200 34.77 -28.61 -21.69
CA LYS A 200 34.41 -29.35 -22.91
C LYS A 200 33.24 -30.30 -22.58
N ALA A 201 32.21 -30.29 -23.42
CA ALA A 201 31.14 -31.29 -23.36
C ALA A 201 31.74 -32.66 -23.75
N HIS A 202 31.48 -33.69 -22.95
CA HIS A 202 31.82 -35.09 -23.25
C HIS A 202 30.61 -35.80 -23.84
#